data_AF-A0AAX4KQ03-F1
#
_entry.id   AF-A0AAX4KQ03-F1
#
_cell.length_a   1.000
_cell.length_b   1.000
_cell.length_c   1.000
_cell.angle_alpha   90.00
_cell.angle_beta   90.00
_cell.angle_gamma   90.00
#
_symmetry.space_group_name_H-M   'P 1'
#
loop_
_entity.id
_entity.type
_entity.pdbx_description
1 polymer ?
#
loop_
_entity_poly.entity_id
_entity_poly.type
_entity_poly.pdbx_seq_one_letter_code
_entity_poly.pdbx_strand_id
1 'polypeptide(L)'
;MKEKLKQVKILTAHHHSSYWCRPDKSPSIFLPDLITLDIQVDEEYYNHFHDRTRTPAPTTNSSCPLLLELKPKNLVVRMDGFERVIYGYGGIPSGIFDKVINVFLIQRVGIGDIAYFDPYEGLPKPPPSRIKSITIIYKIAPGCTTSAEVSMKQRRNGNRYAKLQKMVEDLGDSEITLTIVLQRYLNDGVEEEMQQAIETHLDGLPEKWWPQEKKERRKKMVEVLSLERWVEERRRWEDKFDEHEVWCWKDEGGIL
;
A
#
# COMPACT_ATOMS: atom_id res chain seq x y z
N MET A 1 31.94 -7.99 5.54
CA MET A 1 30.59 -8.09 4.95
C MET A 1 29.51 -8.31 6.00
N LYS A 2 29.52 -9.42 6.77
CA LYS A 2 28.51 -9.72 7.82
C LYS A 2 28.23 -8.58 8.82
N GLU A 3 29.22 -7.78 9.20
CA GLU A 3 29.01 -6.65 10.13
C GLU A 3 28.29 -5.46 9.49
N LYS A 4 28.54 -5.15 8.21
CA LYS A 4 27.82 -4.10 7.48
C LYS A 4 26.33 -4.44 7.32
N LEU A 5 26.02 -5.72 7.14
CA LEU A 5 24.63 -6.21 7.07
C LEU A 5 23.86 -6.02 8.38
N LYS A 6 24.53 -5.98 9.54
CA LYS A 6 23.85 -5.70 10.82
C LYS A 6 23.25 -4.29 10.83
N GLN A 7 23.95 -3.31 10.24
CA GLN A 7 23.59 -1.89 10.28
C GLN A 7 22.46 -1.49 9.29
N VAL A 8 21.93 -2.44 8.50
CA VAL A 8 20.91 -2.18 7.48
C VAL A 8 19.54 -1.98 8.14
N LYS A 9 19.11 -0.72 8.25
CA LYS A 9 17.80 -0.33 8.80
C LYS A 9 16.68 -0.32 7.76
N ILE A 10 17.00 -0.05 6.51
CA ILE A 10 16.06 -0.02 5.39
C ILE A 10 16.61 -0.95 4.30
N LEU A 11 15.77 -1.83 3.77
CA LEU A 11 16.08 -2.68 2.63
C LEU A 11 15.03 -2.46 1.53
N THR A 12 15.47 -2.16 0.32
CA THR A 12 14.60 -2.16 -0.87
C THR A 12 14.73 -3.48 -1.62
N ALA A 13 13.60 -4.14 -1.85
CA ALA A 13 13.46 -5.38 -2.59
C ALA A 13 12.68 -5.10 -3.88
N HIS A 14 13.41 -4.93 -4.97
CA HIS A 14 12.84 -4.79 -6.31
C HIS A 14 12.29 -6.13 -6.82
N HIS A 15 11.37 -6.04 -7.78
CA HIS A 15 10.94 -7.15 -8.61
C HIS A 15 12.13 -7.97 -9.17
N HIS A 16 12.03 -9.31 -9.12
CA HIS A 16 13.12 -10.20 -9.56
C HIS A 16 12.62 -11.57 -10.00
N SER A 17 13.47 -12.34 -10.68
CA SER A 17 13.15 -13.73 -11.05
C SER A 17 13.16 -14.66 -9.83
N SER A 18 12.17 -15.56 -9.77
CA SER A 18 12.05 -16.64 -8.77
C SER A 18 13.32 -17.50 -8.60
N TYR A 19 14.23 -17.48 -9.58
CA TYR A 19 15.55 -18.10 -9.51
C TYR A 19 16.44 -17.55 -8.37
N TRP A 20 16.29 -16.28 -8.01
CA TRP A 20 17.06 -15.65 -6.91
C TRP A 20 16.65 -16.20 -5.53
N CYS A 21 15.41 -16.68 -5.43
CA CYS A 21 14.74 -17.08 -4.20
C CYS A 21 14.86 -18.59 -3.94
N ARG A 22 15.73 -19.31 -4.67
CA ARG A 22 15.85 -20.76 -4.50
C ARG A 22 16.65 -21.09 -3.23
N PRO A 23 16.20 -22.04 -2.38
CA PRO A 23 16.90 -22.38 -1.13
C PRO A 23 18.35 -22.84 -1.27
N ASP A 24 18.75 -23.36 -2.43
CA ASP A 24 20.14 -23.73 -2.75
C ASP A 24 21.03 -22.55 -3.16
N LYS A 25 20.45 -21.35 -3.36
CA LYS A 25 21.13 -20.16 -3.92
C LYS A 25 20.93 -18.89 -3.10
N SER A 26 19.88 -18.81 -2.29
CA SER A 26 19.67 -17.71 -1.35
C SER A 26 20.51 -17.93 -0.10
N PRO A 27 21.58 -17.16 0.16
CA PRO A 27 22.20 -17.15 1.49
C PRO A 27 21.17 -16.59 2.48
N SER A 28 21.11 -17.15 3.70
CA SER A 28 20.24 -16.62 4.75
C SER A 28 20.66 -15.18 5.10
N ILE A 29 19.82 -14.20 4.79
CA ILE A 29 20.16 -12.77 4.95
C ILE A 29 19.68 -12.31 6.33
N PHE A 30 20.60 -12.37 7.29
CA PHE A 30 20.34 -11.93 8.66
C PHE A 30 20.55 -10.42 8.81
N LEU A 31 19.45 -9.66 8.82
CA LEU A 31 19.40 -8.22 9.06
C LEU A 31 18.73 -7.94 10.42
N PRO A 32 19.47 -8.00 11.55
CA PRO A 32 18.90 -7.87 12.89
C PRO A 32 18.30 -6.49 13.18
N ASP A 33 18.87 -5.43 12.60
CA ASP A 33 18.46 -4.05 12.86
C ASP A 33 17.52 -3.52 11.76
N LEU A 34 16.93 -4.40 10.95
CA LEU A 34 15.99 -4.04 9.88
C LEU A 34 14.70 -3.46 10.47
N ILE A 35 14.44 -2.19 10.19
CA ILE A 35 13.24 -1.47 10.60
C ILE A 35 12.21 -1.48 9.47
N THR A 36 12.63 -1.13 8.25
CA THR A 36 11.74 -0.96 7.09
C THR A 36 12.15 -1.87 5.94
N LEU A 37 11.16 -2.54 5.35
CA LEU A 37 11.29 -3.20 4.06
C LEU A 37 10.44 -2.47 3.04
N ASP A 38 11.05 -2.07 1.93
CA ASP A 38 10.39 -1.44 0.79
C ASP A 38 10.32 -2.43 -0.37
N ILE A 39 9.11 -2.83 -0.77
CA ILE A 39 8.87 -3.76 -1.87
C ILE A 39 8.44 -2.95 -3.09
N GLN A 40 9.23 -3.01 -4.16
CA GLN A 40 8.92 -2.32 -5.43
C GLN A 40 8.44 -3.33 -6.48
N VAL A 41 7.17 -3.20 -6.88
CA VAL A 41 6.52 -4.04 -7.88
C VAL A 41 6.40 -3.26 -9.20
N ASP A 42 7.06 -3.79 -10.23
CA ASP A 42 7.14 -3.23 -11.57
C ASP A 42 5.86 -3.49 -12.38
N GLU A 43 5.43 -2.50 -13.18
CA GLU A 43 4.26 -2.55 -14.05
C GLU A 43 4.38 -3.62 -15.14
N GLU A 44 5.59 -3.85 -15.68
CA GLU A 44 5.81 -4.76 -16.82
C GLU A 44 5.44 -6.23 -16.51
N TYR A 45 5.39 -6.63 -15.23
CA TYR A 45 5.33 -8.04 -14.81
C TYR A 45 4.03 -8.44 -14.10
N TYR A 46 2.92 -7.76 -14.43
CA TYR A 46 1.56 -8.11 -13.99
C TYR A 46 1.36 -8.15 -12.47
N ASN A 47 1.92 -7.18 -11.74
CA ASN A 47 1.71 -6.99 -10.29
C ASN A 47 2.10 -8.21 -9.42
N HIS A 48 3.04 -9.03 -9.88
CA HIS A 48 3.62 -10.12 -9.11
C HIS A 48 5.03 -9.74 -8.64
N PHE A 49 5.36 -10.02 -7.37
CA PHE A 49 6.70 -9.75 -6.83
C PHE A 49 7.82 -10.57 -7.51
N HIS A 50 7.47 -11.71 -8.10
CA HIS A 50 8.38 -12.51 -8.91
C HIS A 50 8.02 -12.45 -10.40
N ASP A 51 9.04 -12.41 -11.24
CA ASP A 51 8.92 -12.56 -12.69
C ASP A 51 8.32 -13.95 -13.01
N ARG A 52 7.11 -13.95 -13.59
CA ARG A 52 6.42 -15.16 -14.06
C ARG A 52 6.79 -15.55 -15.50
N THR A 53 7.49 -14.70 -16.25
CA THR A 53 7.79 -14.90 -17.67
C THR A 53 8.98 -15.83 -17.90
N ARG A 54 9.84 -16.03 -16.89
CA ARG A 54 11.02 -16.91 -16.98
C ARG A 54 10.76 -18.29 -16.41
N THR A 55 11.10 -19.32 -17.19
CA THR A 55 10.95 -20.74 -16.80
C THR A 55 12.03 -21.21 -15.82
N PRO A 56 11.71 -22.14 -14.89
CA PRO A 56 10.37 -22.65 -14.62
C PRO A 56 9.51 -21.60 -13.90
N ALA A 57 8.27 -21.44 -14.36
CA ALA A 57 7.31 -20.58 -13.69
C ALA A 57 7.15 -21.04 -12.24
N PRO A 58 7.05 -20.12 -11.26
CA PRO A 58 6.83 -20.50 -9.87
C PRO A 58 5.57 -21.35 -9.75
N THR A 59 5.70 -22.55 -9.18
CA THR A 59 4.52 -23.31 -8.70
C THR A 59 3.71 -22.39 -7.79
N THR A 60 2.39 -22.41 -7.89
CA THR A 60 1.46 -21.37 -7.38
C THR A 60 1.61 -20.98 -5.90
N ASN A 61 2.35 -21.76 -5.10
CA ASN A 61 2.57 -21.57 -3.68
C ASN A 61 4.02 -21.20 -3.29
N SER A 62 4.92 -20.88 -4.24
CA SER A 62 6.32 -20.54 -3.90
C SER A 62 6.45 -19.09 -3.39
N SER A 63 6.12 -18.90 -2.12
CA SER A 63 6.52 -17.73 -1.33
C SER A 63 8.02 -17.45 -1.49
N CYS A 64 8.41 -16.17 -1.58
CA CYS A 64 9.82 -15.79 -1.59
C CYS A 64 10.50 -16.15 -0.26
N PRO A 65 11.48 -17.06 -0.19
CA PRO A 65 12.11 -17.43 1.08
C PRO A 65 12.88 -16.28 1.73
N LEU A 66 13.46 -15.37 0.92
CA LEU A 66 14.05 -14.13 1.41
C LEU A 66 13.03 -13.33 2.24
N LEU A 67 11.83 -13.10 1.70
CA LEU A 67 10.78 -12.36 2.40
C LEU A 67 10.24 -13.08 3.66
N LEU A 68 10.43 -14.40 3.79
CA LEU A 68 10.06 -15.16 5.00
C LEU A 68 11.08 -15.02 6.14
N GLU A 69 12.35 -14.74 5.84
CA GLU A 69 13.38 -14.53 6.88
C GLU A 69 13.35 -13.11 7.45
N LEU A 70 12.95 -12.12 6.63
CA LEU A 70 12.89 -10.72 7.00
C LEU A 70 11.76 -10.44 8.01
N LYS A 71 12.04 -9.61 9.01
CA LYS A 71 11.14 -9.30 10.13
C LYS A 71 11.01 -7.79 10.38
N PRO A 72 10.64 -7.00 9.36
CA PRO A 72 10.56 -5.55 9.47
C PRO A 72 9.43 -5.11 10.40
N LYS A 73 9.57 -3.91 10.97
CA LYS A 73 8.50 -3.19 11.70
C LYS A 73 7.59 -2.42 10.74
N ASN A 74 8.17 -1.86 9.67
CA ASN A 74 7.47 -1.10 8.64
C ASN A 74 7.53 -1.86 7.31
N LEU A 75 6.40 -1.99 6.63
CA LEU A 75 6.34 -2.53 5.27
C LEU A 75 5.86 -1.43 4.32
N VAL A 76 6.71 -1.04 3.37
CA VAL A 76 6.33 -0.20 2.22
C VAL A 76 6.11 -1.12 1.03
N VAL A 77 5.01 -0.93 0.29
CA VAL A 77 4.74 -1.63 -0.96
C VAL A 77 4.43 -0.57 -2.03
N ARG A 78 5.27 -0.51 -3.06
CA ARG A 78 5.16 0.41 -4.19
C ARG A 78 4.69 -0.34 -5.42
N MET A 79 3.70 0.23 -6.09
CA MET A 79 3.03 -0.38 -7.24
C MET A 79 2.92 0.68 -8.34
N ASP A 80 3.75 0.57 -9.38
CA ASP A 80 3.79 1.54 -10.50
C ASP A 80 2.75 1.23 -11.59
N GLY A 81 2.07 0.08 -11.51
CA GLY A 81 1.08 -0.38 -12.49
C GLY A 81 -0.25 0.39 -12.48
N PHE A 82 -0.62 0.94 -13.64
CA PHE A 82 -1.81 1.77 -13.86
C PHE A 82 -3.14 0.99 -13.95
N GLU A 83 -3.18 -0.10 -14.73
CA GLU A 83 -4.46 -0.49 -15.38
C GLU A 83 -5.20 -1.68 -14.76
N ARG A 84 -4.54 -2.47 -13.90
CA ARG A 84 -5.08 -3.76 -13.46
C ARG A 84 -5.10 -3.88 -11.93
N VAL A 85 -6.27 -3.53 -11.39
CA VAL A 85 -6.88 -4.05 -10.15
C VAL A 85 -6.31 -5.44 -9.89
N ILE A 86 -5.46 -5.52 -8.87
CA ILE A 86 -4.55 -6.61 -8.61
C ILE A 86 -5.38 -7.80 -8.14
N TYR A 87 -5.21 -8.97 -8.77
CA TYR A 87 -5.83 -10.21 -8.27
C TYR A 87 -5.03 -10.78 -7.09
N GLY A 88 -4.97 -10.00 -6.01
CA GLY A 88 -4.24 -10.24 -4.77
C GLY A 88 -2.71 -10.22 -4.92
N TYR A 89 -1.99 -10.06 -3.81
CA TYR A 89 -0.54 -10.28 -3.75
C TYR A 89 -0.16 -11.74 -4.06
N GLY A 90 -0.11 -12.09 -5.35
CA GLY A 90 0.52 -13.32 -5.82
C GLY A 90 2.05 -13.21 -5.71
N GLY A 91 2.61 -13.19 -4.50
CA GLY A 91 4.06 -13.23 -4.30
C GLY A 91 4.57 -12.81 -2.91
N ILE A 92 3.93 -11.83 -2.27
CA ILE A 92 4.31 -11.39 -0.91
C ILE A 92 3.74 -12.41 0.10
N PRO A 93 4.58 -13.11 0.88
CA PRO A 93 4.10 -14.12 1.82
C PRO A 93 3.43 -13.49 3.04
N SER A 94 2.33 -14.08 3.51
CA SER A 94 1.63 -13.65 4.73
C SER A 94 2.52 -13.60 5.96
N GLY A 95 3.52 -14.49 6.07
CA GLY A 95 4.49 -14.51 7.16
C GLY A 95 5.34 -13.24 7.30
N ILE A 96 5.46 -12.41 6.25
CA ILE A 96 6.18 -11.13 6.38
C ILE A 96 5.48 -10.18 7.35
N PHE A 97 4.15 -10.29 7.46
CA PHE A 97 3.35 -9.47 8.36
C PHE A 97 3.45 -9.91 9.83
N ASP A 98 4.22 -10.96 10.17
CA ASP A 98 4.39 -11.45 11.55
C ASP A 98 5.11 -10.47 12.50
N LYS A 99 5.77 -9.45 11.96
CA LYS A 99 6.44 -8.39 12.75
C LYS A 99 6.09 -6.97 12.34
N VAL A 100 5.38 -6.81 11.21
CA VAL A 100 4.91 -5.52 10.71
C VAL A 100 3.90 -4.90 11.68
N ILE A 101 4.10 -3.62 11.98
CA ILE A 101 3.25 -2.75 12.79
C ILE A 101 2.64 -1.65 11.91
N ASN A 102 3.41 -1.14 10.95
CA ASN A 102 2.98 -0.06 10.05
C ASN A 102 3.06 -0.53 8.60
N VAL A 103 2.01 -0.29 7.80
CA VAL A 103 2.00 -0.57 6.36
C VAL A 103 1.85 0.73 5.56
N PHE A 104 2.62 0.86 4.49
CA PHE A 104 2.55 1.95 3.53
C PHE A 104 2.27 1.35 2.15
N LEU A 105 1.13 1.70 1.56
CA LEU A 105 0.75 1.30 0.21
C LEU A 105 0.88 2.51 -0.71
N ILE A 106 1.88 2.53 -1.58
CA ILE A 106 2.11 3.63 -2.53
C ILE A 106 1.70 3.12 -3.91
N GLN A 107 0.63 3.66 -4.47
CA GLN A 107 0.16 3.25 -5.79
C GLN A 107 -0.05 4.43 -6.74
N ARG A 108 0.38 4.23 -7.98
CA ARG A 108 0.04 5.08 -9.12
C ARG A 108 -1.35 4.76 -9.64
N VAL A 109 -2.25 5.75 -9.63
CA VAL A 109 -3.65 5.57 -10.06
C VAL A 109 -4.14 6.72 -10.95
N GLY A 110 -5.09 6.43 -11.84
CA GLY A 110 -5.89 7.45 -12.50
C GLY A 110 -6.88 8.10 -11.52
N ILE A 111 -7.15 9.39 -11.68
CA ILE A 111 -8.03 10.14 -10.77
C ILE A 111 -9.45 9.53 -10.65
N GLY A 112 -9.99 9.00 -11.76
CA GLY A 112 -11.29 8.33 -11.78
C GLY A 112 -11.31 6.95 -11.10
N ASP A 113 -10.13 6.38 -10.82
CA ASP A 113 -9.97 5.02 -10.29
C ASP A 113 -9.66 4.98 -8.79
N ILE A 114 -9.27 6.11 -8.17
CA ILE A 114 -9.08 6.24 -6.71
C ILE A 114 -10.30 5.67 -5.96
N ALA A 115 -11.51 6.00 -6.43
CA ALA A 115 -12.77 5.58 -5.82
C ALA A 115 -13.06 4.06 -5.93
N TYR A 116 -12.28 3.31 -6.69
CA TYR A 116 -12.44 1.86 -6.88
C TYR A 116 -11.23 1.04 -6.40
N PHE A 117 -10.22 1.70 -5.84
CA PHE A 117 -9.05 1.06 -5.24
C PHE A 117 -9.44 0.03 -4.17
N ASP A 118 -8.73 -1.11 -4.16
CA ASP A 118 -8.87 -2.17 -3.18
C ASP A 118 -7.63 -2.19 -2.27
N PRO A 119 -7.70 -1.65 -1.05
CA PRO A 119 -6.54 -1.67 -0.16
C PRO A 119 -6.13 -3.08 0.27
N TYR A 120 -7.01 -4.07 0.13
CA TYR A 120 -6.67 -5.46 0.36
C TYR A 120 -6.01 -6.13 -0.85
N GLU A 121 -5.65 -5.37 -1.89
CA GLU A 121 -4.75 -5.84 -2.94
C GLU A 121 -3.34 -6.09 -2.42
N GLY A 122 -2.99 -5.49 -1.28
CA GLY A 122 -2.61 -6.39 -0.20
C GLY A 122 -2.35 -5.77 1.18
N LEU A 123 -3.41 -5.79 1.96
CA LEU A 123 -3.32 -6.40 3.28
C LEU A 123 -3.77 -7.86 3.12
N PRO A 124 -3.19 -8.85 3.84
CA PRO A 124 -3.75 -10.19 3.83
C PRO A 124 -5.20 -10.13 4.32
N LYS A 125 -6.04 -11.07 3.87
CA LYS A 125 -7.45 -11.16 4.27
C LYS A 125 -7.63 -12.30 5.28
N PRO A 126 -8.04 -12.04 6.54
CA PRO A 126 -8.19 -10.73 7.20
C PRO A 126 -6.83 -10.08 7.54
N PRO A 127 -6.79 -8.74 7.74
CA PRO A 127 -5.56 -8.07 8.17
C PRO A 127 -5.11 -8.52 9.57
N PRO A 128 -3.80 -8.56 9.88
CA PRO A 128 -3.33 -9.03 11.18
C PRO A 128 -3.50 -7.94 12.24
N SER A 129 -4.11 -8.29 13.38
CA SER A 129 -4.47 -7.38 14.49
C SER A 129 -3.31 -6.59 15.15
N ARG A 130 -2.07 -6.94 14.80
CA ARG A 130 -0.86 -6.22 15.21
C ARG A 130 -0.59 -4.95 14.38
N ILE A 131 -1.16 -4.82 13.17
CA ILE A 131 -1.02 -3.60 12.37
C ILE A 131 -1.70 -2.47 13.13
N LYS A 132 -0.92 -1.43 13.46
CA LYS A 132 -1.38 -0.25 14.19
C LYS A 132 -1.59 0.97 13.31
N SER A 133 -0.89 1.06 12.17
CA SER A 133 -1.18 2.08 11.17
C SER A 133 -1.11 1.54 9.74
N ILE A 134 -1.96 2.08 8.87
CA ILE A 134 -1.92 1.90 7.42
C ILE A 134 -1.94 3.28 6.78
N THR A 135 -0.92 3.61 6.00
CA THR A 135 -0.91 4.79 5.13
C THR A 135 -1.08 4.33 3.68
N ILE A 136 -2.03 4.92 2.95
CA ILE A 136 -2.17 4.71 1.51
C ILE A 136 -1.85 6.03 0.82
N ILE A 137 -0.87 6.02 -0.08
CA ILE A 137 -0.42 7.19 -0.83
C ILE A 137 -0.80 6.99 -2.31
N TYR A 138 -1.75 7.79 -2.78
CA TYR A 138 -2.23 7.78 -4.16
C TYR A 138 -1.41 8.74 -5.02
N LYS A 139 -0.50 8.24 -5.85
CA LYS A 139 0.18 9.04 -6.87
C LYS A 139 -0.74 9.22 -8.07
N ILE A 140 -1.31 10.41 -8.25
CA ILE A 140 -2.24 10.65 -9.35
C ILE A 140 -1.47 10.94 -10.63
N ALA A 141 -1.75 10.18 -11.68
CA ALA A 141 -1.06 10.30 -12.97
C ALA A 141 -2.01 10.80 -14.08
N PRO A 142 -1.61 11.83 -14.86
CA PRO A 142 -2.46 12.44 -15.88
C PRO A 142 -2.52 11.61 -17.18
N GLY A 143 -3.66 11.66 -17.87
CA GLY A 143 -3.77 11.28 -19.29
C GLY A 143 -4.27 9.86 -19.63
N CYS A 144 -4.44 8.95 -18.67
CA CYS A 144 -4.89 7.58 -18.96
C CYS A 144 -6.43 7.46 -19.08
N THR A 145 -6.97 7.77 -20.26
CA THR A 145 -8.42 7.68 -20.54
C THR A 145 -8.82 6.54 -21.50
N THR A 146 -7.94 6.13 -22.43
CA THR A 146 -8.33 5.32 -23.60
C THR A 146 -8.61 3.83 -23.32
N SER A 147 -7.86 3.20 -22.43
CA SER A 147 -8.17 1.86 -21.87
C SER A 147 -9.19 1.95 -20.73
N ALA A 148 -9.11 3.04 -19.96
CA ALA A 148 -9.91 3.30 -18.79
C ALA A 148 -11.41 3.34 -19.11
N GLU A 149 -11.84 3.84 -20.27
CA GLU A 149 -13.27 3.90 -20.65
C GLU A 149 -14.01 2.55 -20.61
N VAL A 150 -13.35 1.45 -20.95
CA VAL A 150 -13.97 0.11 -20.92
C VAL A 150 -14.06 -0.42 -19.48
N SER A 151 -13.00 -0.24 -18.69
CA SER A 151 -13.00 -0.52 -17.24
C SER A 151 -14.02 0.35 -16.50
N MET A 152 -14.12 1.64 -16.83
CA MET A 152 -15.03 2.62 -16.25
C MET A 152 -16.49 2.25 -16.51
N LYS A 153 -16.85 1.70 -17.68
CA LYS A 153 -18.23 1.23 -17.93
C LYS A 153 -18.66 0.10 -16.99
N GLN A 154 -17.73 -0.77 -16.57
CA GLN A 154 -18.01 -1.80 -15.57
C GLN A 154 -17.97 -1.23 -14.14
N ARG A 155 -17.01 -0.33 -13.83
CA ARG A 155 -16.86 0.30 -12.51
C ARG A 155 -17.97 1.28 -12.14
N ARG A 156 -18.60 1.96 -13.13
CA ARG A 156 -19.77 2.84 -12.93
C ARG A 156 -20.99 2.13 -12.31
N ASN A 157 -21.03 0.80 -12.31
CA ASN A 157 -22.06 0.00 -11.64
C ASN A 157 -21.69 -0.39 -10.19
N GLY A 158 -20.45 -0.15 -9.77
CA GLY A 158 -19.97 -0.42 -8.42
C GLY A 158 -20.15 0.77 -7.49
N ASN A 159 -20.38 0.52 -6.20
CA ASN A 159 -20.44 1.58 -5.21
C ASN A 159 -19.04 2.19 -4.98
N ARG A 160 -18.91 3.51 -5.16
CA ARG A 160 -17.66 4.25 -4.95
C ARG A 160 -17.21 4.10 -3.49
N TYR A 161 -15.90 4.00 -3.30
CA TYR A 161 -15.23 3.84 -2.01
C TYR A 161 -15.63 2.59 -1.20
N ALA A 162 -16.48 1.67 -1.71
CA ALA A 162 -17.00 0.55 -0.92
C ALA A 162 -15.92 -0.38 -0.33
N LYS A 163 -14.81 -0.59 -1.06
CA LYS A 163 -13.68 -1.40 -0.57
C LYS A 163 -12.87 -0.67 0.52
N LEU A 164 -12.69 0.64 0.36
CA LEU A 164 -12.06 1.54 1.34
C LEU A 164 -12.90 1.63 2.62
N GLN A 165 -14.21 1.82 2.50
CA GLN A 165 -15.19 1.78 3.58
C GLN A 165 -15.11 0.44 4.34
N LYS A 166 -15.08 -0.69 3.62
CA LYS A 166 -14.94 -2.01 4.27
C LYS A 166 -13.60 -2.19 4.98
N MET A 167 -12.50 -1.66 4.45
CA MET A 167 -11.21 -1.62 5.16
C MET A 167 -11.29 -0.78 6.44
N VAL A 168 -11.95 0.37 6.40
CA VAL A 168 -12.18 1.21 7.58
C VAL A 168 -12.96 0.44 8.65
N GLU A 169 -13.94 -0.39 8.29
CA GLU A 169 -14.65 -1.26 9.22
C GLU A 169 -13.76 -2.37 9.80
N ASP A 170 -13.09 -3.15 8.95
CA ASP A 170 -12.35 -4.37 9.35
C ASP A 170 -11.09 -4.07 10.18
N LEU A 171 -10.49 -2.90 10.00
CA LEU A 171 -9.31 -2.41 10.74
C LEU A 171 -9.68 -1.44 11.86
N GLY A 172 -10.79 -1.70 12.57
CA GLY A 172 -11.38 -0.80 13.57
C GLY A 172 -10.47 -0.30 14.70
N ASP A 173 -9.33 -0.95 14.95
CA ASP A 173 -8.34 -0.60 15.97
C ASP A 173 -6.98 -0.10 15.40
N SER A 174 -6.88 0.10 14.08
CA SER A 174 -5.68 0.61 13.39
C SER A 174 -5.92 2.03 12.87
N GLU A 175 -4.95 2.92 13.02
CA GLU A 175 -4.95 4.24 12.38
C GLU A 175 -4.88 4.08 10.85
N ILE A 176 -5.65 4.88 10.12
CA ILE A 176 -5.64 4.89 8.65
C ILE A 176 -5.39 6.30 8.16
N THR A 177 -4.38 6.48 7.33
CA THR A 177 -4.09 7.75 6.66
C THR A 177 -4.19 7.54 5.16
N LEU A 178 -4.94 8.40 4.48
CA LEU A 178 -5.18 8.39 3.05
C LEU A 178 -4.59 9.68 2.48
N THR A 179 -3.50 9.58 1.74
CA THR A 179 -2.75 10.72 1.23
C THR A 179 -2.89 10.81 -0.28
N ILE A 180 -3.39 11.93 -0.79
CA ILE A 180 -3.52 12.16 -2.23
C ILE A 180 -2.36 13.03 -2.71
N VAL A 181 -1.54 12.50 -3.62
CA VAL A 181 -0.49 13.25 -4.32
C VAL A 181 -1.10 13.80 -5.60
N LEU A 182 -1.75 14.94 -5.48
CA LEU A 182 -2.29 15.69 -6.61
C LEU A 182 -1.16 16.41 -7.35
N GLN A 183 -1.14 16.29 -8.68
CA GLN A 183 -0.42 17.26 -9.50
C GLN A 183 -1.22 18.57 -9.52
N ARG A 184 -0.53 19.72 -9.62
CA ARG A 184 -1.03 21.12 -9.44
C ARG A 184 -2.25 21.55 -10.29
N TYR A 185 -2.85 20.65 -11.08
CA TYR A 185 -3.93 20.91 -12.03
C TYR A 185 -5.10 19.92 -11.92
N LEU A 186 -5.17 19.11 -10.85
CA LEU A 186 -6.17 18.04 -10.70
C LEU A 186 -7.07 18.28 -9.48
N ASN A 187 -8.32 18.70 -9.77
CA ASN A 187 -9.51 18.83 -8.92
C ASN A 187 -9.35 19.05 -7.41
N ASP A 188 -9.81 20.23 -6.97
CA ASP A 188 -10.33 20.45 -5.63
C ASP A 188 -11.51 19.48 -5.32
N GLY A 189 -11.64 19.00 -4.08
CA GLY A 189 -12.82 18.27 -3.60
C GLY A 189 -12.71 16.75 -3.47
N VAL A 190 -11.63 16.11 -3.94
CA VAL A 190 -11.49 14.63 -3.86
C VAL A 190 -11.23 14.17 -2.43
N GLU A 191 -10.48 14.95 -1.65
CA GLU A 191 -10.22 14.65 -0.23
C GLU A 191 -11.50 14.73 0.60
N GLU A 192 -12.27 15.79 0.40
CA GLU A 192 -13.56 16.03 1.05
C GLU A 192 -14.61 14.98 0.64
N GLU A 193 -14.68 14.61 -0.64
CA GLU A 193 -15.58 13.54 -1.10
C GLU A 193 -15.24 12.19 -0.45
N MET A 194 -13.95 11.84 -0.39
CA MET A 194 -13.49 10.60 0.22
C MET A 194 -13.76 10.58 1.74
N GLN A 195 -13.46 11.68 2.44
CA GLN A 195 -13.74 11.83 3.87
C GLN A 195 -15.24 11.71 4.15
N GLN A 196 -16.09 12.44 3.41
CA GLN A 196 -17.54 12.38 3.54
C GLN A 196 -18.09 10.97 3.27
N ALA A 197 -17.54 10.27 2.28
CA ALA A 197 -17.94 8.89 1.97
C ALA A 197 -17.59 7.91 3.10
N ILE A 198 -16.48 8.12 3.82
CA ILE A 198 -16.09 7.33 4.99
C ILE A 198 -16.99 7.62 6.18
N GLU A 199 -17.24 8.90 6.50
CA GLU A 199 -18.09 9.31 7.61
C GLU A 199 -19.53 8.85 7.44
N THR A 200 -20.09 9.04 6.24
CA THR A 200 -21.45 8.59 5.89
C THR A 200 -21.60 7.07 6.03
N HIS A 201 -20.55 6.30 5.67
CA HIS A 201 -20.54 4.85 5.88
C HIS A 201 -20.54 4.50 7.37
N LEU A 202 -19.65 5.11 8.17
CA LEU A 202 -19.55 4.88 9.60
C LEU A 202 -20.86 5.21 10.33
N ASP A 203 -21.52 6.31 9.98
CA ASP A 203 -22.82 6.69 10.55
C ASP A 203 -23.93 5.72 10.14
N GLY A 204 -23.89 5.16 8.94
CA GLY A 204 -24.79 4.11 8.46
C GLY A 204 -24.61 2.73 9.12
N LEU A 205 -23.55 2.48 9.88
CA LEU A 205 -23.32 1.18 10.52
C LEU A 205 -24.32 0.90 11.65
N PRO A 206 -24.81 -0.35 11.83
CA PRO A 206 -25.80 -0.68 12.86
C PRO A 206 -25.28 -0.49 14.29
N GLU A 207 -26.01 0.28 15.12
CA GLU A 207 -25.60 0.63 16.49
C GLU A 207 -25.31 -0.59 17.38
N LYS A 208 -25.99 -1.72 17.15
CA LYS A 208 -25.77 -2.99 17.85
C LYS A 208 -24.30 -3.45 17.82
N TRP A 209 -23.58 -3.16 16.75
CA TRP A 209 -22.18 -3.56 16.54
C TRP A 209 -21.22 -2.35 16.50
N TRP A 210 -21.76 -1.17 16.23
CA TRP A 210 -21.07 0.11 16.16
C TRP A 210 -21.81 1.19 16.96
N PRO A 211 -21.69 1.20 18.30
CA PRO A 211 -22.22 2.28 19.13
C PRO A 211 -21.65 3.65 18.71
N GLN A 212 -22.38 4.75 18.96
CA GLN A 212 -21.94 6.08 18.50
C GLN A 212 -20.54 6.45 18.98
N GLU A 213 -20.16 6.13 20.23
CA GLU A 213 -18.80 6.35 20.73
C GLU A 213 -17.74 5.64 19.87
N LYS A 214 -18.00 4.41 19.42
CA LYS A 214 -17.10 3.65 18.54
C LYS A 214 -17.04 4.28 17.14
N LYS A 215 -18.16 4.77 16.60
CA LYS A 215 -18.20 5.51 15.32
C LYS A 215 -17.38 6.79 15.40
N GLU A 216 -17.60 7.62 16.40
CA GLU A 216 -16.88 8.88 16.62
C GLU A 216 -15.39 8.67 16.92
N ARG A 217 -15.04 7.63 17.68
CA ARG A 217 -13.63 7.22 17.83
C ARG A 217 -13.04 6.81 16.48
N ARG A 218 -13.79 6.08 15.65
CA ARG A 218 -13.31 5.59 14.36
C ARG A 218 -13.09 6.71 13.35
N LYS A 219 -14.00 7.70 13.27
CA LYS A 219 -13.82 8.91 12.45
C LYS A 219 -12.50 9.61 12.75
N LYS A 220 -12.13 9.73 14.03
CA LYS A 220 -10.86 10.34 14.49
C LYS A 220 -9.61 9.50 14.21
N MET A 221 -9.76 8.22 13.85
CA MET A 221 -8.65 7.32 13.50
C MET A 221 -8.47 7.16 11.99
N VAL A 222 -9.28 7.87 11.17
CA VAL A 222 -9.18 7.85 9.71
C VAL A 222 -9.00 9.28 9.22
N GLU A 223 -7.84 9.58 8.66
CA GLU A 223 -7.49 10.91 8.15
C GLU A 223 -7.31 10.85 6.64
N VAL A 224 -8.05 11.69 5.90
CA VAL A 224 -7.70 12.06 4.52
C VAL A 224 -6.87 13.35 4.57
N LEU A 225 -5.70 13.36 3.91
CA LEU A 225 -4.73 14.45 3.95
C LEU A 225 -4.11 14.71 2.56
N SER A 226 -3.86 15.98 2.25
CA SER A 226 -2.94 16.33 1.16
C SER A 226 -1.51 15.88 1.44
N LEU A 227 -0.71 15.71 0.38
CA LEU A 227 0.71 15.38 0.52
C LEU A 227 1.47 16.41 1.34
N GLU A 228 1.23 17.71 1.15
CA GLU A 228 1.94 18.78 1.85
C GLU A 228 1.79 18.65 3.37
N ARG A 229 0.55 18.43 3.84
CA ARG A 229 0.26 18.23 5.27
C ARG A 229 0.93 16.96 5.81
N TRP A 230 0.97 15.89 5.03
CA TRP A 230 1.62 14.64 5.44
C TRP A 230 3.15 14.78 5.52
N VAL A 231 3.77 15.50 4.56
CA VAL A 231 5.21 15.77 4.52
C VAL A 231 5.65 16.69 5.67
N GLU A 232 4.85 17.70 6.02
CA GLU A 232 5.16 18.63 7.11
C GLU A 232 5.20 17.95 8.49
N GLU A 233 4.44 16.87 8.68
CA GLU A 233 4.48 16.06 9.90
C GLU A 233 5.59 14.99 9.88
N ARG A 234 6.87 15.38 10.03
CA ARG A 234 8.07 14.49 10.05
C ARG A 234 7.86 13.13 10.73
N ARG A 235 7.19 13.11 11.89
CA ARG A 235 6.83 11.90 12.68
C ARG A 235 6.15 10.78 11.86
N ARG A 236 5.48 11.14 10.75
CA ARG A 236 4.79 10.19 9.88
C ARG A 236 5.77 9.38 9.04
N TRP A 237 6.93 9.91 8.66
CA TRP A 237 7.79 9.32 7.63
C TRP A 237 9.29 9.18 7.98
N GLU A 238 9.84 9.93 8.93
CA GLU A 238 11.30 10.05 9.15
C GLU A 238 12.04 8.76 9.56
N ASP A 239 11.34 7.74 10.07
CA ASP A 239 11.89 6.41 10.38
C ASP A 239 11.54 5.34 9.33
N LYS A 240 10.86 5.72 8.24
CA LYS A 240 10.39 4.80 7.17
C LYS A 240 10.97 5.12 5.80
N PHE A 241 11.15 6.39 5.47
CA PHE A 241 11.58 6.87 4.16
C PHE A 241 12.85 7.70 4.26
N ASP A 242 13.57 7.85 3.14
CA ASP A 242 14.68 8.80 3.06
C ASP A 242 14.13 10.24 2.99
N GLU A 243 14.78 11.18 3.67
CA GLU A 243 14.32 12.58 3.72
C GLU A 243 14.35 13.25 2.34
N HIS A 244 15.38 12.99 1.52
CA HIS A 244 15.45 13.54 0.17
C HIS A 244 14.32 13.01 -0.72
N GLU A 245 14.01 11.71 -0.59
CA GLU A 245 12.91 11.07 -1.31
C GLU A 245 11.55 11.74 -1.02
N VAL A 246 11.23 11.95 0.26
CA VAL A 246 9.96 12.57 0.67
C VAL A 246 9.87 14.03 0.21
N TRP A 247 10.99 14.77 0.19
CA TRP A 247 11.02 16.13 -0.39
C TRP A 247 10.81 16.12 -1.91
N CYS A 248 11.39 15.17 -2.65
CA CYS A 248 11.17 15.03 -4.09
C CYS A 248 9.68 14.80 -4.46
N TRP A 249 8.92 14.08 -3.61
CA TRP A 249 7.47 13.93 -3.82
C TRP A 249 6.73 15.27 -3.82
N LYS A 250 7.19 16.26 -3.03
CA LYS A 250 6.58 17.61 -2.91
C LYS A 250 6.90 18.51 -4.10
N ASP A 251 8.12 18.41 -4.64
CA ASP A 251 8.63 19.39 -5.60
C ASP A 251 8.24 19.11 -7.06
N GLU A 252 8.24 17.83 -7.48
CA GLU A 252 8.08 17.48 -8.90
C GLU A 252 6.66 16.99 -9.29
N GLY A 253 5.82 16.62 -8.31
CA GLY A 253 4.68 15.72 -8.56
C GLY A 253 5.15 14.39 -9.18
N GLY A 254 6.41 14.05 -8.92
CA GLY A 254 7.24 13.13 -9.68
C GLY A 254 7.58 11.88 -8.89
N ILE A 255 7.52 10.76 -9.60
CA ILE A 255 8.27 9.54 -9.26
C ILE A 255 8.72 9.00 -10.61
N LEU A 256 10.03 9.02 -10.84
CA LEU A 256 10.83 7.81 -11.05
C LEU A 256 12.01 7.88 -10.09
#